data_AF-A0A7X8KCF5-F1
#
_entry.id   AF-A0A7X8KCF5-F1
#
_cell.length_a   1.000
_cell.length_b   1.000
_cell.length_c   1.000
_cell.angle_alpha   90.00
_cell.angle_beta   90.00
_cell.angle_gamma   90.00
#
_symmetry.space_group_name_H-M   'P 1'
#
loop_
_entity.id
_entity.type
_entity.pdbx_description
1 polymer ?
#
loop_
_entity_poly.entity_id
_entity_poly.type
_entity_poly.pdbx_seq_one_letter_code
_entity_poly.pdbx_strand_id
1 'polypeptide(L)'
;MKKNNPTMLNLNKRFFGPVKQTILQSRAWSIEGFAYQSGVEAVTIEVGRGVFTWTPFMGSELWDWSVDGVSRKFEGFRKEPVYQAPFLANYGAFLIHCGVRGMGHPSMEDTHPHHGELPVSQPVRAWIEIDEEDKEFPLALCAEFHSHVPFVGEYSFVPTLRIHKSGTFVVVESGLTNLAHAPFEYQYLGHVNFN
;
A
#
# COMPACT_ATOMS: atom_id res chain seq x y z
N MET A 1 25.69 9.84 9.79
CA MET A 1 24.32 9.53 10.27
C MET A 1 24.30 8.05 10.59
N LYS A 2 24.02 7.65 11.85
CA LYS A 2 23.82 6.23 12.14
C LYS A 2 22.64 5.78 11.28
N LYS A 3 22.83 4.74 10.46
CA LYS A 3 21.71 4.07 9.83
C LYS A 3 20.96 3.39 10.96
N ASN A 4 19.81 3.92 11.35
CA ASN A 4 18.89 3.14 12.16
C ASN A 4 18.54 1.89 11.35
N ASN A 5 18.69 0.74 12.00
CA ASN A 5 18.18 -0.52 11.46
C ASN A 5 16.82 -0.72 12.13
N PRO A 6 15.71 -0.36 11.47
CA PRO A 6 14.39 -0.56 12.05
C PRO A 6 14.14 -2.05 12.30
N THR A 7 13.33 -2.35 13.30
CA THR A 7 12.81 -3.70 13.47
C THR A 7 11.81 -3.98 12.36
N MET A 8 11.95 -5.13 11.69
CA MET A 8 11.05 -5.54 10.62
C MET A 8 10.04 -6.58 11.09
N LEU A 9 8.76 -6.24 11.04
CA LEU A 9 7.65 -7.18 11.16
C LEU A 9 7.25 -7.66 9.75
N ASN A 10 7.77 -8.82 9.33
CA ASN A 10 7.38 -9.43 8.07
C ASN A 10 5.93 -9.95 8.15
N LEU A 11 5.08 -9.52 7.23
CA LEU A 11 3.69 -9.95 7.19
C LEU A 11 3.54 -11.24 6.39
N ASN A 12 2.66 -12.12 6.87
CA ASN A 12 2.26 -13.33 6.16
C ASN A 12 0.74 -13.37 6.08
N LYS A 13 0.18 -13.79 4.93
CA LYS A 13 -1.28 -13.93 4.73
C LYS A 13 -1.96 -14.78 5.82
N ARG A 14 -1.24 -15.70 6.48
CA ARG A 14 -1.74 -16.51 7.60
C ARG A 14 -2.04 -15.72 8.88
N PHE A 15 -1.59 -14.47 9.00
CA PHE A 15 -1.93 -13.59 10.13
C PHE A 15 -3.34 -13.01 10.02
N PHE A 16 -4.00 -13.18 8.88
CA PHE A 16 -5.25 -12.52 8.56
C PHE A 16 -6.37 -13.55 8.52
N GLY A 17 -7.50 -13.18 9.10
CA GLY A 17 -8.71 -14.00 9.13
C GLY A 17 -9.96 -13.14 9.28
N PRO A 18 -11.15 -13.75 9.26
CA PRO A 18 -12.42 -13.00 9.31
C PRO A 18 -12.65 -12.29 10.65
N VAL A 19 -11.94 -12.72 11.70
CA VAL A 19 -11.95 -12.07 13.02
C VAL A 19 -10.70 -11.22 13.12
N LYS A 20 -10.87 -9.91 13.38
CA LYS A 20 -9.74 -9.00 13.60
C LYS A 20 -8.94 -9.43 14.83
N GLN A 21 -7.62 -9.45 14.71
CA GLN A 21 -6.71 -9.87 15.77
C GLN A 21 -5.51 -8.93 15.87
N THR A 22 -5.06 -8.67 17.10
CA THR A 22 -3.82 -7.93 17.35
C THR A 22 -2.61 -8.75 16.90
N ILE A 23 -1.81 -8.19 16.00
CA ILE A 23 -0.53 -8.77 15.58
C ILE A 23 0.57 -8.28 16.53
N LEU A 24 0.60 -6.98 16.80
CA LEU A 24 1.57 -6.34 17.68
C LEU A 24 0.99 -5.06 18.26
N GLN A 25 1.38 -4.71 19.49
CA GLN A 25 0.93 -3.49 20.15
C GLN A 25 2.02 -2.91 21.03
N SER A 26 2.07 -1.58 21.09
CA SER A 26 2.85 -0.82 22.06
C SER A 26 1.95 0.13 22.87
N ARG A 27 2.54 0.98 23.70
CA ARG A 27 1.80 2.06 24.36
C ARG A 27 1.36 3.18 23.42
N ALA A 28 2.02 3.33 22.27
CA ALA A 28 1.82 4.47 21.35
C ALA A 28 1.05 4.11 20.09
N TRP A 29 0.99 2.82 19.74
CA TRP A 29 0.36 2.33 18.51
C TRP A 29 -0.09 0.89 18.64
N SER A 30 -1.02 0.48 17.78
CA SER A 30 -1.49 -0.90 17.63
C SER A 30 -1.47 -1.32 16.16
N ILE A 31 -1.22 -2.60 15.91
CA ILE A 31 -1.23 -3.23 14.59
C ILE A 31 -2.13 -4.45 14.68
N GLU A 32 -3.23 -4.43 13.94
CA GLU A 32 -4.21 -5.50 13.91
C GLU A 32 -4.41 -6.03 12.49
N GLY A 33 -4.51 -7.34 12.33
CA GLY A 33 -4.78 -7.99 11.05
C GLY A 33 -6.21 -8.49 10.96
N PHE A 34 -6.81 -8.36 9.79
CA PHE A 34 -8.08 -9.01 9.43
C PHE A 34 -8.13 -9.27 7.91
N ALA A 35 -9.10 -10.06 7.48
CA ALA A 35 -9.48 -10.20 6.08
C ALA A 35 -10.89 -9.64 5.87
N TYR A 36 -11.07 -8.89 4.79
CA TYR A 36 -12.39 -8.49 4.30
C TYR A 36 -13.23 -9.71 3.92
N GLN A 37 -14.56 -9.53 3.74
CA GLN A 37 -15.43 -10.64 3.31
C GLN A 37 -15.06 -11.12 1.90
N SER A 38 -14.56 -10.20 1.06
CA SER A 38 -13.92 -10.48 -0.22
C SER A 38 -12.67 -11.37 -0.17
N GLY A 39 -12.12 -11.61 1.02
CA GLY A 39 -10.88 -12.36 1.24
C GLY A 39 -9.60 -11.54 1.12
N VAL A 40 -9.68 -10.23 0.86
CA VAL A 40 -8.49 -9.36 0.83
C VAL A 40 -8.00 -9.08 2.26
N GLU A 41 -6.72 -9.33 2.50
CA GLU A 41 -6.06 -9.07 3.78
C GLU A 41 -5.83 -7.58 4.00
N ALA A 42 -6.05 -7.14 5.25
CA ALA A 42 -5.88 -5.75 5.65
C ALA A 42 -5.29 -5.63 7.06
N VAL A 43 -4.52 -4.58 7.24
CA VAL A 43 -3.95 -4.18 8.53
C VAL A 43 -4.63 -2.89 8.98
N THR A 44 -5.14 -2.87 10.21
CA THR A 44 -5.49 -1.64 10.92
C THR A 44 -4.27 -1.19 11.72
N ILE A 45 -3.83 0.05 11.53
CA ILE A 45 -2.79 0.69 12.34
C ILE A 45 -3.40 1.88 13.06
N GLU A 46 -3.34 1.89 14.38
CA GLU A 46 -3.70 3.06 15.17
C GLU A 46 -2.43 3.72 15.72
N VAL A 47 -2.30 5.03 15.55
CA VAL A 47 -1.20 5.81 16.12
C VAL A 47 -1.63 7.26 16.29
N GLY A 48 -1.44 7.80 17.50
CA GLY A 48 -1.88 9.16 17.84
C GLY A 48 -3.39 9.34 17.59
N ARG A 49 -3.74 10.22 16.64
CA ARG A 49 -5.12 10.55 16.24
C ARG A 49 -5.58 9.79 14.99
N GLY A 50 -4.68 9.01 14.38
CA GLY A 50 -4.88 8.37 13.10
C GLY A 50 -5.23 6.89 13.22
N VAL A 51 -6.16 6.44 12.38
CA VAL A 51 -6.44 5.03 12.12
C VAL A 51 -6.28 4.78 10.63
N PHE A 52 -5.36 3.91 10.27
CA PHE A 52 -5.02 3.57 8.89
C PHE A 52 -5.52 2.16 8.59
N THR A 53 -6.10 1.94 7.43
CA THR A 53 -6.43 0.60 6.92
C THR A 53 -5.64 0.37 5.65
N TRP A 54 -4.66 -0.52 5.69
CA TRP A 54 -3.74 -0.81 4.59
C TRP A 54 -3.94 -2.22 4.05
N THR A 55 -3.77 -2.42 2.75
CA THR A 55 -3.94 -3.71 2.06
C THR A 55 -2.58 -4.27 1.63
N PRO A 56 -1.84 -4.96 2.52
CA PRO A 56 -0.45 -5.33 2.29
C PRO A 56 -0.20 -6.22 1.07
N PHE A 57 -1.20 -7.00 0.64
CA PHE A 57 -1.05 -7.98 -0.43
C PHE A 57 -1.87 -7.68 -1.69
N MET A 58 -2.49 -6.50 -1.79
CA MET A 58 -3.21 -6.04 -2.97
C MET A 58 -2.91 -4.56 -3.20
N GLY A 59 -2.12 -4.24 -4.22
CA GLY A 59 -1.74 -2.87 -4.57
C GLY A 59 -0.94 -2.10 -3.51
N SER A 60 -0.75 -2.68 -2.30
CA SER A 60 -0.21 -1.98 -1.13
C SER A 60 -0.96 -0.68 -0.86
N GLU A 61 -2.28 -0.66 -1.08
CA GLU A 61 -3.08 0.56 -1.03
C GLU A 61 -3.40 0.94 0.42
N LEU A 62 -3.37 2.24 0.71
CA LEU A 62 -4.00 2.75 1.92
C LEU A 62 -5.50 2.84 1.62
N TRP A 63 -6.22 1.79 2.01
CA TRP A 63 -7.66 1.66 1.76
C TRP A 63 -8.47 2.73 2.46
N ASP A 64 -8.09 3.13 3.68
CA ASP A 64 -8.73 4.24 4.40
C ASP A 64 -7.74 4.87 5.40
N TRP A 65 -7.97 6.15 5.69
CA TRP A 65 -7.29 6.89 6.74
C TRP A 65 -8.29 7.78 7.48
N SER A 66 -8.50 7.51 8.75
CA SER A 66 -9.35 8.29 9.63
C SER A 66 -8.51 9.13 10.60
N VAL A 67 -8.93 10.37 10.85
CA VAL A 67 -8.34 11.24 11.88
C VAL A 67 -9.46 11.73 12.80
N ASP A 68 -9.31 11.49 14.10
CA ASP A 68 -10.35 11.72 15.13
C ASP A 68 -11.70 11.07 14.78
N GLY A 69 -11.64 9.83 14.25
CA GLY A 69 -12.84 9.06 13.90
C GLY A 69 -13.53 9.49 12.59
N VAL A 70 -12.98 10.47 11.87
CA VAL A 70 -13.51 10.92 10.56
C VAL A 70 -12.62 10.39 9.45
N SER A 71 -13.18 9.56 8.57
CA SER A 71 -12.50 9.10 7.35
C SER A 71 -12.17 10.28 6.43
N ARG A 72 -10.96 10.27 5.90
CA ARG A 72 -10.47 11.25 4.90
C ARG A 72 -10.67 10.78 3.48
N LYS A 73 -11.08 9.52 3.31
CA LYS A 73 -11.38 8.93 2.03
C LYS A 73 -12.71 9.42 1.50
N PHE A 74 -12.76 9.67 0.20
CA PHE A 74 -14.02 9.89 -0.50
C PHE A 74 -15.02 8.75 -0.26
N GLU A 75 -16.31 9.04 -0.43
CA GLU A 75 -17.32 7.99 -0.51
C GLU A 75 -17.13 7.19 -1.80
N GLY A 76 -16.36 6.10 -1.69
CA GLY A 76 -16.01 5.23 -2.81
C GLY A 76 -17.17 4.41 -3.36
N PHE A 77 -17.01 3.94 -4.59
CA PHE A 77 -17.99 3.05 -5.25
C PHE A 77 -17.89 1.59 -4.74
N ARG A 78 -16.91 1.31 -3.88
CA ARG A 78 -16.65 0.00 -3.28
C ARG A 78 -16.46 0.09 -1.77
N LYS A 79 -17.09 -0.83 -1.06
CA LYS A 79 -17.03 -0.94 0.41
C LYS A 79 -15.75 -1.64 0.88
N GLU A 80 -15.29 -2.63 0.13
CA GLU A 80 -14.08 -3.40 0.40
C GLU A 80 -13.35 -3.73 -0.91
N PRO A 81 -12.02 -3.92 -0.87
CA PRO A 81 -11.23 -4.32 -2.04
C PRO A 81 -11.54 -5.77 -2.42
N VAL A 82 -11.37 -6.12 -3.69
CA VAL A 82 -11.65 -7.46 -4.23
C VAL A 82 -10.51 -7.90 -5.15
N TYR A 83 -9.96 -9.10 -4.91
CA TYR A 83 -8.97 -9.69 -5.80
C TYR A 83 -9.50 -9.90 -7.22
N GLN A 84 -8.60 -9.83 -8.21
CA GLN A 84 -8.86 -10.12 -9.63
C GLN A 84 -9.92 -9.20 -10.29
N ALA A 85 -10.35 -8.14 -9.62
CA ALA A 85 -11.15 -7.09 -10.23
C ALA A 85 -10.25 -6.09 -10.97
N PRO A 86 -10.66 -5.57 -12.14
CA PRO A 86 -9.94 -4.47 -12.78
C PRO A 86 -10.05 -3.19 -11.96
N PHE A 87 -9.13 -2.25 -12.18
CA PHE A 87 -9.01 -0.99 -11.42
C PHE A 87 -10.36 -0.30 -11.16
N LEU A 88 -11.15 -0.02 -12.20
CA LEU A 88 -12.43 0.71 -12.06
C LEU A 88 -13.45 -0.06 -11.21
N ALA A 89 -13.44 -1.40 -11.27
CA ALA A 89 -14.30 -2.24 -10.46
C ALA A 89 -13.82 -2.37 -9.01
N ASN A 90 -12.61 -1.91 -8.70
CA ASN A 90 -12.02 -1.91 -7.36
C ASN A 90 -11.72 -0.50 -6.82
N TYR A 91 -12.17 0.55 -7.51
CA TYR A 91 -11.87 1.93 -7.18
C TYR A 91 -12.56 2.37 -5.88
N GLY A 92 -11.80 2.37 -4.77
CA GLY A 92 -12.33 2.71 -3.46
C GLY A 92 -11.32 2.99 -2.36
N ALA A 93 -10.02 2.98 -2.64
CA ALA A 93 -8.97 3.28 -1.65
C ALA A 93 -8.67 4.79 -1.54
N PHE A 94 -8.11 5.20 -0.40
CA PHE A 94 -7.65 6.57 -0.16
C PHE A 94 -6.38 6.91 -0.94
N LEU A 95 -5.35 6.08 -0.87
CA LEU A 95 -4.12 6.22 -1.67
C LEU A 95 -3.90 4.95 -2.49
N ILE A 96 -3.78 5.11 -3.80
CA ILE A 96 -3.52 4.04 -4.76
C ILE A 96 -2.18 4.31 -5.46
N HIS A 97 -1.32 3.30 -5.52
CA HIS A 97 -0.12 3.34 -6.36
C HIS A 97 -0.50 2.95 -7.79
N CYS A 98 -0.43 3.90 -8.71
CA CYS A 98 -0.73 3.69 -10.13
C CYS A 98 0.59 3.63 -10.94
N GLY A 99 0.59 2.91 -12.06
CA GLY A 99 1.79 2.64 -12.87
C GLY A 99 2.10 1.14 -12.94
N VAL A 100 3.27 0.70 -13.38
CA VAL A 100 4.47 1.47 -13.78
C VAL A 100 4.61 1.57 -15.30
N ARG A 101 4.18 0.53 -16.02
CA ARG A 101 4.39 0.38 -17.48
C ARG A 101 3.42 1.21 -18.34
N GLY A 102 2.37 1.74 -17.72
CA GLY A 102 1.42 2.64 -18.35
C GLY A 102 0.60 3.36 -17.28
N MET A 103 -0.03 4.46 -17.65
CA MET A 103 -0.83 5.28 -16.74
C MET A 103 -2.00 5.93 -17.45
N GLY A 104 -3.09 6.14 -16.70
CA GLY A 104 -4.24 6.90 -17.13
C GLY A 104 -5.31 6.03 -17.79
N HIS A 105 -5.95 6.58 -18.81
CA HIS A 105 -7.00 5.92 -19.57
C HIS A 105 -6.42 5.43 -20.90
N PRO A 106 -6.27 4.10 -21.12
CA PRO A 106 -5.78 3.57 -22.40
C PRO A 106 -6.68 3.95 -23.57
N SER A 107 -6.09 4.19 -24.75
CA SER A 107 -6.84 4.29 -26.02
C SER A 107 -7.16 2.90 -26.58
N MET A 108 -7.68 2.81 -27.82
CA MET A 108 -7.90 1.51 -28.46
C MET A 108 -6.58 0.83 -28.89
N GLU A 109 -5.53 1.62 -29.14
CA GLU A 109 -4.21 1.16 -29.56
C GLU A 109 -3.29 0.85 -28.37
N ASP A 110 -3.69 1.26 -27.16
CA ASP A 110 -2.95 1.08 -25.93
C ASP A 110 -3.67 0.06 -25.04
N THR A 111 -2.98 -1.02 -24.69
CA THR A 111 -3.58 -2.14 -23.94
C THR A 111 -3.12 -2.20 -22.48
N HIS A 112 -2.49 -1.15 -21.94
CA HIS A 112 -2.17 -1.15 -20.52
C HIS A 112 -3.46 -1.14 -19.67
N PRO A 113 -3.46 -1.73 -18.46
CA PRO A 113 -4.62 -1.65 -17.58
C PRO A 113 -4.91 -0.20 -17.18
N HIS A 114 -6.18 0.18 -16.97
CA HIS A 114 -6.52 1.51 -16.43
C HIS A 114 -5.67 1.85 -15.20
N HIS A 115 -4.94 2.97 -15.27
CA HIS A 115 -4.00 3.42 -14.24
C HIS A 115 -2.83 2.47 -13.95
N GLY A 116 -2.47 1.64 -14.93
CA GLY A 116 -1.36 0.71 -14.83
C GLY A 116 -1.69 -0.55 -14.01
N GLU A 117 -0.69 -1.40 -13.86
CA GLU A 117 -0.80 -2.71 -13.25
C GLU A 117 -0.71 -2.71 -11.71
N LEU A 118 -0.05 -1.72 -11.10
CA LEU A 118 0.22 -1.69 -9.66
C LEU A 118 -1.05 -1.82 -8.79
N PRO A 119 -2.17 -1.12 -9.07
CA PRO A 119 -3.36 -1.17 -8.21
C PRO A 119 -3.94 -2.57 -8.02
N VAL A 120 -3.76 -3.44 -9.02
CA VAL A 120 -4.29 -4.82 -9.02
C VAL A 120 -3.19 -5.87 -8.84
N SER A 121 -1.93 -5.44 -8.70
CA SER A 121 -0.79 -6.33 -8.49
C SER A 121 -0.68 -6.77 -7.03
N GLN A 122 -0.09 -7.94 -6.80
CA GLN A 122 0.22 -8.42 -5.46
C GLN A 122 1.72 -8.26 -5.20
N PRO A 123 2.13 -7.58 -4.10
CA PRO A 123 3.52 -7.58 -3.65
C PRO A 123 4.06 -9.00 -3.44
N VAL A 124 5.34 -9.20 -3.74
CA VAL A 124 6.07 -10.43 -3.41
C VAL A 124 6.40 -10.50 -1.91
N ARG A 125 6.49 -9.34 -1.24
CA ARG A 125 6.60 -9.24 0.21
C ARG A 125 5.94 -7.95 0.73
N ALA A 126 5.50 -8.00 1.98
CA ALA A 126 5.00 -6.85 2.73
C ALA A 126 5.49 -6.93 4.17
N TRP A 127 5.88 -5.80 4.75
CA TRP A 127 6.38 -5.70 6.11
C TRP A 127 6.05 -4.34 6.72
N ILE A 128 6.14 -4.27 8.04
CA ILE A 128 6.07 -3.01 8.79
C ILE A 128 7.43 -2.78 9.42
N GLU A 129 8.02 -1.62 9.16
CA GLU A 129 9.21 -1.14 9.86
C GLU A 129 8.80 -0.42 11.12
N ILE A 130 9.47 -0.76 12.23
CA ILE A 130 9.25 -0.18 13.54
C ILE A 130 10.58 0.40 13.99
N ASP A 131 10.64 1.72 14.09
CA ASP A 131 11.81 2.45 14.54
C ASP A 131 11.49 3.18 15.85
N GLU A 132 11.88 2.58 16.98
CA GLU A 132 11.66 3.19 18.30
C GLU A 132 12.55 4.42 18.55
N GLU A 133 13.63 4.58 17.78
CA GLU A 133 14.52 5.74 17.87
C GLU A 133 14.00 6.92 17.03
N ASP A 134 13.24 6.67 15.95
CA ASP A 134 12.54 7.68 15.17
C ASP A 134 11.26 8.16 15.88
N LYS A 135 11.41 9.23 16.66
CA LYS A 135 10.32 9.86 17.42
C LYS A 135 9.32 10.64 16.57
N GLU A 136 9.57 10.80 15.27
CA GLU A 136 8.64 11.46 14.35
C GLU A 136 7.88 10.44 13.52
N PHE A 137 8.56 9.44 12.96
CA PHE A 137 7.98 8.38 12.13
C PHE A 137 8.27 6.98 12.69
N PRO A 138 7.59 6.58 13.78
CA PRO A 138 7.88 5.32 14.46
C PRO A 138 7.49 4.07 13.65
N LEU A 139 6.66 4.23 12.61
CA LEU A 139 6.13 3.16 11.79
C LEU A 139 6.26 3.48 10.31
N ALA A 140 6.62 2.48 9.49
CA ALA A 140 6.49 2.56 8.05
C ALA A 140 5.85 1.29 7.47
N LEU A 141 4.88 1.46 6.56
CA LEU A 141 4.24 0.36 5.85
C LEU A 141 4.97 0.16 4.52
N CYS A 142 5.51 -1.03 4.32
CA CYS A 142 6.39 -1.31 3.19
C CYS A 142 5.89 -2.52 2.41
N ALA A 143 6.02 -2.44 1.09
CA ALA A 143 5.80 -3.57 0.20
C ALA A 143 6.91 -3.63 -0.84
N GLU A 144 7.11 -4.79 -1.45
CA GLU A 144 7.95 -4.93 -2.64
C GLU A 144 7.17 -5.67 -3.70
N PHE A 145 7.11 -5.07 -4.87
CA PHE A 145 6.60 -5.67 -6.09
C PHE A 145 7.77 -6.07 -6.96
N HIS A 146 7.66 -7.23 -7.60
CA HIS A 146 8.55 -7.62 -8.68
C HIS A 146 7.69 -7.94 -9.89
N SER A 147 7.96 -7.25 -11.00
CA SER A 147 7.29 -7.49 -12.27
C SER A 147 8.35 -7.94 -13.26
N HIS A 148 8.14 -9.10 -13.87
CA HIS A 148 8.96 -9.64 -14.94
C HIS A 148 8.04 -10.07 -16.09
N VAL A 149 8.10 -9.35 -17.20
CA VAL A 149 7.38 -9.73 -18.43
C VAL A 149 8.38 -9.82 -19.58
N PRO A 150 8.60 -11.03 -20.13
CA PRO A 150 9.53 -11.23 -21.24
C PRO A 150 9.28 -10.27 -22.39
N PHE A 151 10.35 -9.72 -22.94
CA PHE A 151 10.33 -8.75 -24.06
C PHE A 151 9.63 -7.40 -23.78
N VAL A 152 9.09 -7.19 -22.56
CA VAL A 152 8.45 -5.94 -22.15
C VAL A 152 9.30 -5.20 -21.13
N GLY A 153 9.73 -5.88 -20.06
CA GLY A 153 10.57 -5.27 -19.03
C GLY A 153 10.55 -6.02 -17.72
N GLU A 154 11.49 -5.65 -16.85
CA GLU A 154 11.62 -6.18 -15.50
C GLU A 154 11.93 -5.05 -14.53
N TYR A 155 11.19 -4.97 -13.42
CA TYR A 155 11.42 -3.96 -12.40
C TYR A 155 11.09 -4.46 -11.00
N SER A 156 11.72 -3.83 -10.00
CA SER A 156 11.26 -3.86 -8.61
C SER A 156 10.70 -2.50 -8.22
N PHE A 157 9.54 -2.48 -7.56
CA PHE A 157 8.90 -1.28 -7.03
C PHE A 157 8.66 -1.44 -5.53
N VAL A 158 9.15 -0.50 -4.73
CA VAL A 158 9.10 -0.54 -3.27
C VAL A 158 8.42 0.73 -2.77
N PRO A 159 7.10 0.73 -2.52
CA PRO A 159 6.43 1.83 -1.85
C PRO A 159 6.58 1.70 -0.33
N THR A 160 6.77 2.85 0.31
CA THR A 160 6.89 3.01 1.75
C THR A 160 6.01 4.16 2.21
N LEU A 161 5.11 3.89 3.16
CA LEU A 161 4.28 4.89 3.81
C LEU A 161 4.81 5.11 5.23
N ARG A 162 5.57 6.19 5.47
CA ARG A 162 6.06 6.56 6.79
C ARG A 162 4.98 7.31 7.55
N ILE A 163 4.54 6.77 8.69
CA ILE A 163 3.43 7.32 9.47
C ILE A 163 3.99 8.16 10.61
N HIS A 164 3.61 9.44 10.63
CA HIS A 164 4.01 10.33 11.72
C HIS A 164 3.32 9.92 13.03
N LYS A 165 4.00 10.08 14.17
CA LYS A 165 3.48 9.72 15.51
C LYS A 165 2.15 10.38 15.90
N SER A 166 1.77 11.49 15.25
CA SER A 166 0.47 12.12 15.48
C SER A 166 -0.68 11.38 14.80
N GLY A 167 -0.39 10.52 13.82
CA GLY A 167 -1.37 9.89 12.95
C GLY A 167 -2.04 10.84 11.95
N THR A 168 -1.60 12.10 11.87
CA THR A 168 -2.19 13.14 11.04
C THR A 168 -1.34 13.52 9.81
N PHE A 169 -0.24 12.80 9.60
CA PHE A 169 0.70 13.05 8.51
C PHE A 169 1.34 11.74 8.06
N VAL A 170 1.48 11.54 6.75
CA VAL A 170 2.13 10.39 6.14
C VAL A 170 3.04 10.88 5.03
N VAL A 171 4.26 10.36 4.98
CA VAL A 171 5.18 10.54 3.85
C VAL A 171 5.11 9.29 2.98
N VAL A 172 4.87 9.47 1.68
CA VAL A 172 4.91 8.39 0.71
C VAL A 172 6.24 8.48 -0.04
N GLU A 173 7.05 7.45 0.12
CA GLU A 173 8.31 7.26 -0.60
C GLU A 173 8.16 6.06 -1.52
N SER A 174 8.74 6.11 -2.71
CA SER A 174 8.64 5.00 -3.65
C SER A 174 9.93 4.85 -4.43
N GLY A 175 10.53 3.66 -4.36
CA GLY A 175 11.71 3.28 -5.14
C GLY A 175 11.31 2.45 -6.34
N LEU A 176 11.76 2.83 -7.53
CA LEU A 176 11.64 2.04 -8.75
C LEU A 176 13.03 1.67 -9.25
N THR A 177 13.29 0.38 -9.40
CA THR A 177 14.55 -0.13 -9.97
C THR A 177 14.26 -0.86 -11.26
N ASN A 178 14.84 -0.37 -12.36
CA ASN A 178 14.87 -1.13 -13.61
C ASN A 178 15.85 -2.31 -13.47
N LEU A 179 15.34 -3.52 -13.60
CA LEU A 179 16.12 -4.76 -13.54
C LEU A 179 16.38 -5.36 -14.93
N ALA A 180 15.80 -4.78 -15.98
CA ALA A 180 16.06 -5.20 -17.35
C ALA A 180 17.42 -4.74 -17.85
N HIS A 181 17.94 -5.42 -18.87
CA HIS A 181 19.17 -5.04 -19.58
C HIS A 181 18.94 -3.97 -20.68
N ALA A 182 17.80 -3.29 -20.66
CA ALA A 182 17.41 -2.28 -21.63
C ALA A 182 16.75 -1.08 -20.94
N PRO A 183 16.72 0.11 -21.57
CA PRO A 183 15.96 1.25 -21.06
C PRO A 183 14.48 0.89 -20.84
N PHE A 184 13.90 1.46 -19.79
CA PHE A 184 12.53 1.20 -19.35
C PHE A 184 11.81 2.54 -19.17
N GLU A 185 10.81 2.79 -20.01
CA GLU A 185 9.90 3.92 -19.82
C GLU A 185 8.94 3.62 -18.67
N TYR A 186 8.67 4.64 -17.86
CA TYR A 186 7.82 4.47 -16.68
C TYR A 186 6.96 5.70 -16.43
N GLN A 187 5.81 5.45 -15.81
CA GLN A 187 4.93 6.48 -15.27
C GLN A 187 4.48 6.06 -13.87
N TYR A 188 4.44 7.01 -12.94
CA TYR A 188 3.96 6.78 -11.58
C TYR A 188 3.03 7.92 -11.15
N LEU A 189 1.96 7.54 -10.46
CA LEU A 189 1.02 8.46 -9.83
C LEU A 189 0.64 7.88 -8.47
N GLY A 190 0.88 8.65 -7.40
CA GLY A 190 0.22 8.43 -6.12
C GLY A 190 -1.17 9.03 -6.17
N HIS A 191 -2.18 8.22 -6.45
CA HIS A 191 -3.56 8.68 -6.63
C HIS A 191 -4.24 8.81 -5.27
N VAL A 192 -4.49 10.04 -4.81
CA VAL A 192 -5.10 10.32 -3.50
C VAL A 192 -6.55 10.77 -3.66
N ASN A 193 -7.47 10.10 -2.97
CA ASN A 193 -8.91 10.32 -3.06
C ASN A 193 -9.47 10.85 -1.74
N PHE A 194 -9.52 12.17 -1.63
CA PHE A 194 -10.12 12.86 -0.49
C PHE A 194 -11.63 12.94 -0.58
N ASN A 195 -12.28 12.94 0.59
CA ASN A 195 -13.66 13.44 0.74
C ASN A 195 -13.73 14.96 0.53
#